data_AF-A0A316PDC4-F1
#
_entry.id   AF-A0A316PDC4-F1
#
_cell.length_a   1.000
_cell.length_b   1.000
_cell.length_c   1.000
_cell.angle_alpha   90.00
_cell.angle_beta   90.00
_cell.angle_gamma   90.00
#
_symmetry.space_group_name_H-M   'P 1'
#
loop_
_entity.id
_entity.type
_entity.pdbx_description
1 polymer ?
#
loop_
_entity_poly.entity_id
_entity_poly.type
_entity_poly.pdbx_seq_one_letter_code
_entity_poly.pdbx_strand_id
1 'polypeptide(L)'
;MKKSLVMMLVLIMVCALPGIASAKGNGSIERAVITHEGGYLKNAVSIDLKDITFEKSVKVELFSDKTLLTTATLNEGFVEANKLQQFVTCCIPTVGEDDKAWSLTPWIPKDNVVPNKAVLFVDDQEKNTMTFKLDAKEWAALPGTVPYSGSINGAGITKDAVFIELQDITFEKSVQVKLYSGDTLLTTATLQGVNPGIYGFLTCCIATETADANWALTPWTPKDNIVPNKAVL
;
A
#
# COMPACT_ATOMS: atom_id res chain seq x y z
N MET A 1 65.88 -55.77 3.74
CA MET A 1 65.83 -55.26 2.36
C MET A 1 64.45 -55.53 1.78
N LYS A 2 63.84 -54.52 1.13
CA LYS A 2 62.70 -54.57 0.16
C LYS A 2 61.35 -55.07 0.71
N LYS A 3 60.47 -54.19 1.20
CA LYS A 3 59.42 -53.41 0.47
C LYS A 3 58.42 -54.28 -0.29
N SER A 4 57.25 -54.50 0.31
CA SER A 4 55.99 -54.76 -0.39
C SER A 4 54.78 -54.33 0.46
N LEU A 5 53.73 -53.89 -0.24
CA LEU A 5 52.33 -53.71 0.17
C LEU A 5 51.97 -52.52 1.09
N VAL A 6 51.27 -51.51 0.53
CA VAL A 6 49.80 -51.35 0.60
C VAL A 6 49.39 -49.90 0.26
N MET A 7 48.34 -49.84 -0.55
CA MET A 7 47.58 -48.71 -1.06
C MET A 7 46.65 -48.12 0.01
N MET A 8 46.31 -46.83 -0.13
CA MET A 8 45.11 -46.15 0.41
C MET A 8 45.20 -45.49 1.81
N LEU A 9 45.22 -44.15 1.88
CA LEU A 9 44.10 -43.34 2.38
C LEU A 9 44.36 -41.83 2.19
N VAL A 10 43.32 -41.12 1.77
CA VAL A 10 43.21 -39.68 1.54
C VAL A 10 43.28 -38.90 2.86
N LEU A 11 43.98 -37.76 2.88
CA LEU A 11 43.65 -36.65 3.78
C LEU A 11 43.73 -35.32 3.00
N ILE A 12 42.57 -34.79 2.65
CA ILE A 12 42.38 -33.44 2.11
C ILE A 12 42.53 -32.48 3.30
N MET A 13 43.59 -31.69 3.30
CA MET A 13 43.74 -30.56 4.22
C MET A 13 43.59 -29.27 3.42
N VAL A 14 42.34 -28.93 3.07
CA VAL A 14 42.00 -27.57 2.63
C VAL A 14 41.81 -26.75 3.90
N CYS A 15 42.78 -25.88 4.20
CA CYS A 15 42.65 -24.90 5.27
C CYS A 15 41.45 -23.99 4.96
N ALA A 16 40.33 -24.26 5.62
CA ALA A 16 39.23 -23.32 5.75
C ALA A 16 39.67 -22.20 6.71
N LEU A 17 40.01 -21.05 6.13
CA LEU A 17 39.77 -19.77 6.79
C LEU A 17 38.48 -19.21 6.18
N PRO A 18 37.32 -19.29 6.86
CA PRO A 18 36.18 -18.45 6.51
C PRO A 18 36.47 -17.03 7.02
N GLY A 19 37.43 -16.38 6.38
CA GLY A 19 37.52 -14.93 6.38
C GLY A 19 36.47 -14.44 5.39
N ILE A 20 35.30 -14.11 5.92
CA ILE A 20 34.20 -13.40 5.27
C ILE A 20 34.76 -12.12 4.64
N ALA A 21 35.25 -12.22 3.41
CA ALA A 21 35.27 -11.11 2.50
C ALA A 21 33.80 -10.88 2.12
N SER A 22 33.09 -10.13 2.95
CA SER A 22 31.86 -9.47 2.55
C SER A 22 32.23 -8.57 1.38
N ALA A 23 32.07 -9.08 0.16
CA ALA A 23 32.07 -8.24 -1.02
C ALA A 23 30.89 -7.29 -0.85
N LYS A 24 31.18 -6.07 -0.38
CA LYS A 24 30.25 -4.93 -0.36
C LYS A 24 29.59 -4.86 -1.74
N GLY A 25 28.34 -5.32 -1.85
CA GLY A 25 27.51 -4.94 -2.98
C GLY A 25 27.39 -3.42 -3.00
N ASN A 26 27.77 -2.80 -4.11
CA ASN A 26 27.81 -1.35 -4.33
C ASN A 26 26.42 -0.75 -4.64
N GLY A 27 25.34 -1.45 -4.27
CA GLY A 27 23.97 -1.10 -4.64
C GLY A 27 23.65 0.36 -4.37
N SER A 28 23.18 1.07 -5.39
CA SER A 28 22.80 2.48 -5.32
C SER A 28 21.37 2.71 -5.81
N ILE A 29 20.78 3.82 -5.35
CA ILE A 29 19.59 4.40 -5.94
C ILE A 29 20.06 5.44 -6.95
N GLU A 30 19.70 5.26 -8.21
CA GLU A 30 20.07 6.19 -9.29
C GLU A 30 19.00 7.26 -9.51
N ARG A 31 17.73 6.90 -9.26
CA ARG A 31 16.60 7.77 -9.58
C ARG A 31 15.36 7.40 -8.77
N ALA A 32 14.58 8.42 -8.43
CA ALA A 32 13.22 8.30 -7.92
C ALA A 32 12.31 9.21 -8.74
N VAL A 33 11.26 8.66 -9.35
CA VAL A 33 10.33 9.40 -10.22
C VAL A 33 8.89 8.92 -10.04
N ILE A 34 7.94 9.80 -10.37
CA ILE A 34 6.56 9.39 -10.60
C ILE A 34 6.49 8.71 -11.97
N THR A 35 5.91 7.52 -12.01
CA THR A 35 5.53 6.84 -13.25
C THR A 35 4.03 6.82 -13.37
N HIS A 36 3.56 7.01 -14.60
CA HIS A 36 2.15 6.97 -14.95
C HIS A 36 1.84 5.67 -15.69
N GLU A 37 0.61 5.20 -15.53
CA GLU A 37 0.14 4.00 -16.21
C GLU A 37 0.22 4.15 -17.74
N GLY A 38 0.81 3.14 -18.39
CA GLY A 38 0.98 3.11 -19.83
C GLY A 38 1.88 1.96 -20.28
N GLY A 39 1.39 1.11 -21.17
CA GLY A 39 2.12 -0.09 -21.60
C GLY A 39 2.34 -1.08 -20.44
N TYR A 40 3.58 -1.19 -19.97
CA TYR A 40 3.98 -2.07 -18.85
C TYR A 40 4.16 -1.31 -17.51
N LEU A 41 3.90 0.00 -17.48
CA LEU A 41 4.07 0.84 -16.30
C LEU A 41 2.77 0.98 -15.51
N LYS A 42 2.87 1.08 -14.18
CA LYS A 42 1.76 1.39 -13.25
C LYS A 42 1.90 2.83 -12.75
N ASN A 43 0.81 3.41 -12.25
CA ASN A 43 0.85 4.63 -11.45
C ASN A 43 1.59 4.37 -10.13
N ALA A 44 2.82 4.87 -10.00
CA ALA A 44 3.71 4.49 -8.91
C ALA A 44 4.78 5.54 -8.61
N VAL A 45 5.42 5.38 -7.45
CA VAL A 45 6.79 5.87 -7.25
C VAL A 45 7.75 4.78 -7.71
N SER A 46 8.53 5.07 -8.74
CA SER A 46 9.57 4.16 -9.24
C SER A 46 10.93 4.58 -8.73
N ILE A 47 11.62 3.63 -8.08
CA ILE A 47 12.97 3.79 -7.58
C ILE A 47 13.89 2.89 -8.41
N ASP A 48 14.77 3.49 -9.21
CA ASP A 48 15.72 2.74 -10.02
C ASP A 48 16.97 2.44 -9.20
N LEU A 49 17.27 1.16 -9.07
CA LEU A 49 18.41 0.61 -8.37
C LEU A 49 19.45 0.13 -9.37
N LYS A 50 20.72 0.26 -9.00
CA LYS A 50 21.85 -0.13 -9.85
C LYS A 50 22.87 -0.94 -9.07
N ASP A 51 23.53 -1.86 -9.78
CA ASP A 51 24.64 -2.67 -9.29
C ASP A 51 24.32 -3.43 -7.98
N ILE A 52 23.15 -4.07 -7.97
CA ILE A 52 22.63 -4.81 -6.81
C ILE A 52 23.13 -6.24 -6.85
N THR A 53 23.82 -6.66 -5.78
CA THR A 53 24.17 -8.06 -5.51
C THR A 53 23.74 -8.37 -4.09
N PHE A 54 22.94 -9.42 -3.90
CA PHE A 54 22.35 -9.79 -2.61
C PHE A 54 22.33 -11.31 -2.43
N GLU A 55 22.38 -11.76 -1.17
CA GLU A 55 22.29 -13.18 -0.80
C GLU A 55 20.88 -13.59 -0.38
N LYS A 56 20.20 -12.71 0.37
CA LYS A 56 18.93 -12.97 1.04
C LYS A 56 17.83 -12.01 0.65
N SER A 57 18.07 -10.70 0.70
CA SER A 57 16.99 -9.73 0.48
C SER A 57 17.44 -8.37 -0.04
N VAL A 58 16.53 -7.72 -0.76
CA VAL A 58 16.61 -6.31 -1.15
C VAL A 58 15.35 -5.63 -0.66
N LYS A 59 15.50 -4.50 0.04
CA LYS A 59 14.38 -3.71 0.55
C LYS A 59 14.58 -2.24 0.21
N VAL A 60 13.50 -1.56 -0.11
CA VAL A 60 13.46 -0.11 -0.30
C VAL A 60 12.44 0.47 0.67
N GLU A 61 12.90 1.33 1.55
CA GLU A 61 12.03 2.10 2.44
C GLU A 61 11.75 3.47 1.85
N LEU A 62 10.48 3.84 1.75
CA LEU A 62 10.03 5.11 1.20
C LEU A 62 9.54 6.02 2.34
N PHE A 63 10.03 7.25 2.36
CA PHE A 63 9.78 8.20 3.44
C PHE A 63 9.24 9.54 2.92
N SER A 64 8.50 10.20 3.81
CA SER A 64 8.31 11.65 3.79
C SER A 64 8.91 12.22 5.08
N ASP A 65 9.98 13.01 4.94
CA ASP A 65 10.80 13.52 6.02
C ASP A 65 11.34 12.39 6.93
N LYS A 66 10.76 12.28 8.14
CA LYS A 66 11.11 11.28 9.15
C LYS A 66 10.09 10.13 9.21
N THR A 67 8.97 10.25 8.50
CA THR A 67 7.89 9.27 8.54
C THR A 67 8.11 8.21 7.46
N LEU A 68 8.26 6.96 7.88
CA LEU A 68 8.22 5.80 6.98
C LEU A 68 6.81 5.66 6.42
N LEU A 69 6.68 5.66 5.10
CA LEU A 69 5.40 5.52 4.40
C LEU A 69 5.12 4.06 4.07
N THR A 70 6.11 3.38 3.51
CA THR A 70 6.04 1.96 3.15
C THR A 70 7.43 1.36 2.96
N THR A 71 7.50 0.05 3.07
CA THR A 71 8.67 -0.76 2.75
C THR A 71 8.30 -1.70 1.62
N ALA A 72 9.06 -1.65 0.53
CA ALA A 72 9.00 -2.60 -0.56
C ALA A 72 10.09 -3.67 -0.39
N THR A 73 9.72 -4.93 -0.40
CA THR A 73 10.64 -6.08 -0.30
C THR A 73 10.59 -6.88 -1.59
N LEU A 74 11.76 -7.13 -2.17
CA LEU A 74 11.88 -7.91 -3.41
C LEU A 74 11.46 -9.36 -3.15
N ASN A 75 10.55 -9.87 -3.96
CA ASN A 75 10.02 -11.22 -3.82
C ASN A 75 11.07 -12.27 -4.19
N GLU A 76 11.12 -13.34 -3.39
CA GLU A 76 12.01 -14.47 -3.65
C GLU A 76 11.77 -15.05 -5.05
N GLY A 77 12.86 -15.32 -5.78
CA GLY A 77 12.79 -15.89 -7.12
C GLY A 77 12.44 -14.92 -8.25
N PHE A 78 12.16 -13.64 -7.97
CA PHE A 78 11.92 -12.65 -9.03
C PHE A 78 13.20 -12.33 -9.81
N VAL A 79 14.34 -12.23 -9.11
CA VAL A 79 15.69 -12.15 -9.70
C VAL A 79 16.62 -13.12 -9.00
N GLU A 80 17.67 -13.56 -9.70
CA GLU A 80 18.63 -14.51 -9.15
C GLU A 80 19.52 -13.88 -8.06
N ALA A 81 19.52 -14.50 -6.88
CA ALA A 81 20.44 -14.15 -5.80
C ALA A 81 21.89 -14.49 -6.17
N ASN A 82 22.85 -13.85 -5.50
CA ASN A 82 24.29 -14.00 -5.72
C ASN A 82 24.77 -13.65 -7.14
N LYS A 83 23.94 -12.97 -7.94
CA LYS A 83 24.30 -12.42 -9.24
C LYS A 83 24.19 -10.90 -9.24
N LEU A 84 25.04 -10.25 -10.03
CA LEU A 84 25.00 -8.82 -10.23
C LEU A 84 23.77 -8.46 -11.07
N GLN A 85 22.85 -7.73 -10.47
CA GLN A 85 21.72 -7.10 -11.14
C GLN A 85 22.11 -5.67 -11.50
N GLN A 86 22.37 -5.43 -12.80
CA GLN A 86 22.80 -4.11 -13.27
C GLN A 86 21.71 -3.06 -13.06
N PHE A 87 20.45 -3.42 -13.29
CA PHE A 87 19.30 -2.53 -13.14
C PHE A 87 18.13 -3.28 -12.53
N VAL A 88 17.56 -2.73 -11.46
CA VAL A 88 16.32 -3.23 -10.86
C VAL A 88 15.45 -2.02 -10.54
N THR A 89 14.22 -2.00 -11.04
CA THR A 89 13.27 -0.93 -10.66
C THR A 89 12.35 -1.45 -9.56
N CYS A 90 12.29 -0.71 -8.46
CA CYS A 90 11.31 -0.88 -7.41
C CYS A 90 10.08 -0.02 -7.71
N CYS A 91 8.95 -0.67 -7.97
CA CYS A 91 7.68 -0.01 -8.25
C CYS A 91 6.80 -0.02 -6.99
N ILE A 92 6.48 1.17 -6.48
CA ILE A 92 5.61 1.35 -5.31
C ILE A 92 4.28 1.95 -5.80
N PRO A 93 3.29 1.12 -6.19
CA PRO A 93 2.03 1.57 -6.78
C PRO A 93 1.20 2.40 -5.81
N THR A 94 0.53 3.45 -6.31
CA THR A 94 -0.37 4.28 -5.51
C THR A 94 -1.78 3.70 -5.37
N VAL A 95 -2.13 2.71 -6.20
CA VAL A 95 -3.38 1.94 -6.14
C VAL A 95 -3.16 0.49 -6.53
N GLY A 96 -4.05 -0.37 -6.03
CA GLY A 96 -4.10 -1.77 -6.40
C GLY A 96 -3.08 -2.65 -5.69
N GLU A 97 -2.99 -3.90 -6.14
CA GLU A 97 -2.10 -4.88 -5.56
C GLU A 97 -0.62 -4.58 -5.87
N ASP A 98 0.21 -5.02 -4.93
CA ASP A 98 1.67 -5.08 -5.00
C ASP A 98 2.17 -5.46 -6.40
N ASP A 99 3.33 -4.93 -6.79
CA ASP A 99 3.98 -5.43 -7.98
C ASP A 99 4.32 -6.92 -7.79
N LYS A 100 4.18 -7.75 -8.82
CA LYS A 100 4.54 -9.17 -8.75
C LYS A 100 5.99 -9.36 -8.27
N ALA A 101 6.82 -8.35 -8.53
CA ALA A 101 8.21 -8.27 -8.12
C ALA A 101 8.41 -7.87 -6.65
N TRP A 102 7.54 -7.05 -6.07
CA TRP A 102 7.77 -6.37 -4.80
C TRP A 102 6.57 -6.47 -3.89
N SER A 103 6.74 -7.10 -2.72
CA SER A 103 5.74 -7.06 -1.65
C SER A 103 5.86 -5.76 -0.86
N LEU A 104 4.75 -5.07 -0.64
CA LEU A 104 4.72 -3.82 0.11
C LEU A 104 4.14 -4.05 1.50
N THR A 105 4.67 -3.34 2.49
CA THR A 105 3.87 -3.10 3.70
C THR A 105 2.61 -2.32 3.29
N PRO A 106 1.41 -2.69 3.79
CA PRO A 106 0.19 -2.00 3.44
C PRO A 106 0.33 -0.49 3.63
N TRP A 107 0.16 0.25 2.54
CA TRP A 107 0.24 1.70 2.55
C TRP A 107 -0.90 2.26 1.72
N ILE A 108 -1.39 3.41 2.16
CA ILE A 108 -2.32 4.23 1.41
C ILE A 108 -1.58 5.54 1.22
N PRO A 109 -1.41 6.02 -0.03
CA PRO A 109 -0.86 7.34 -0.27
C PRO A 109 -1.72 8.36 0.48
N LYS A 110 -1.22 8.84 1.63
CA LYS A 110 -1.99 9.77 2.45
C LYS A 110 -2.06 11.09 1.70
N ASP A 111 -3.26 11.64 1.65
CA ASP A 111 -3.77 12.77 0.87
C ASP A 111 -2.92 14.06 0.81
N ASN A 112 -1.79 14.17 1.51
CA ASN A 112 -0.85 15.31 1.44
C ASN A 112 0.61 14.93 1.75
N VAL A 113 0.93 13.64 1.77
CA VAL A 113 2.26 13.17 2.18
C VAL A 113 3.05 12.73 0.96
N VAL A 114 3.71 13.70 0.33
CA VAL A 114 4.58 13.44 -0.83
C VAL A 114 5.88 12.80 -0.35
N PRO A 115 6.27 11.64 -0.89
CA PRO A 115 7.56 11.03 -0.60
C PRO A 115 8.71 11.94 -1.03
N ASN A 116 9.77 12.00 -0.22
CA ASN A 116 10.94 12.83 -0.49
C ASN A 116 12.28 12.13 -0.20
N LYS A 117 12.24 10.87 0.23
CA LYS A 117 13.44 10.09 0.54
C LYS A 117 13.20 8.60 0.35
N ALA A 118 14.21 7.90 -0.16
CA ALA A 118 14.25 6.44 -0.22
C ALA A 118 15.54 5.92 0.40
N VAL A 119 15.47 4.78 1.08
CA VAL A 119 16.60 4.09 1.70
C VAL A 119 16.64 2.66 1.19
N LEU A 120 17.77 2.28 0.59
CA LEU A 120 18.04 0.94 0.07
C LEU A 120 18.75 0.10 1.13
N PHE A 121 18.18 -1.06 1.42
CA PHE A 121 18.81 -2.11 2.20
C PHE A 121 19.08 -3.32 1.32
N VAL A 122 20.27 -3.90 1.50
CA VAL A 122 20.66 -5.18 0.90
C VAL A 122 21.18 -6.08 2.00
N ASP A 123 20.56 -7.25 2.15
CA ASP A 123 20.84 -8.22 3.22
C ASP A 123 20.81 -7.56 4.61
N ASP A 124 19.75 -6.78 4.86
CA ASP A 124 19.52 -6.03 6.09
C ASP A 124 20.62 -4.99 6.43
N GLN A 125 21.43 -4.59 5.46
CA GLN A 125 22.42 -3.53 5.58
C GLN A 125 22.00 -2.34 4.73
N GLU A 126 21.96 -1.14 5.32
CA GLU A 126 21.77 0.10 4.57
C GLU A 126 22.93 0.27 3.57
N LYS A 127 22.59 0.49 2.29
CA LYS A 127 23.57 0.68 1.22
C LYS A 127 23.56 2.09 0.67
N ASN A 128 22.38 2.66 0.51
CA ASN A 128 22.24 3.97 -0.10
C ASN A 128 20.97 4.67 0.38
N THR A 129 21.08 5.98 0.57
CA THR A 129 19.97 6.86 0.90
C THR A 129 19.92 7.97 -0.14
N MET A 130 18.75 8.18 -0.74
CA MET A 130 18.52 9.24 -1.72
C MET A 130 17.39 10.16 -1.23
N THR A 131 17.65 11.45 -1.21
CA THR A 131 16.61 12.49 -1.10
C THR A 131 16.23 12.97 -2.49
N PHE A 132 14.94 13.20 -2.73
CA PHE A 132 14.42 13.64 -4.02
C PHE A 132 13.20 14.54 -3.83
N LYS A 133 12.78 15.19 -4.91
CA LYS A 133 11.57 16.03 -4.94
C LYS A 133 10.68 15.55 -6.07
N LEU A 134 9.54 14.98 -5.71
CA LEU A 134 8.48 14.65 -6.67
C LEU A 134 7.62 15.89 -6.93
N ASP A 135 7.05 15.99 -8.12
CA ASP A 135 6.10 17.05 -8.43
C ASP A 135 4.80 16.81 -7.65
N ALA A 136 4.41 17.79 -6.82
CA ALA A 136 3.25 17.65 -5.94
C ALA A 136 1.92 17.62 -6.72
N LYS A 137 1.87 18.28 -7.89
CA LYS A 137 0.67 18.29 -8.73
C LYS A 137 0.52 16.97 -9.47
N GLU A 138 1.61 16.41 -9.98
CA GLU A 138 1.61 15.06 -10.55
C GLU A 138 1.26 14.02 -9.48
N TRP A 139 1.85 14.13 -8.28
CA TRP A 139 1.50 13.24 -7.15
C TRP A 139 0.01 13.25 -6.87
N ALA A 140 -0.58 14.43 -6.67
CA ALA A 140 -2.01 14.59 -6.40
C ALA A 140 -2.93 14.16 -7.55
N ALA A 141 -2.39 14.02 -8.77
CA ALA A 141 -3.12 13.52 -9.92
C ALA A 141 -3.11 11.97 -10.01
N LEU A 142 -2.25 11.28 -9.25
CA LEU A 142 -2.20 9.83 -9.24
C LEU A 142 -3.45 9.26 -8.54
N PRO A 143 -4.04 8.17 -9.07
CA PRO A 143 -5.11 7.48 -8.36
C PRO A 143 -4.61 7.01 -6.99
N GLY A 144 -5.51 6.97 -6.00
CA GLY A 144 -5.20 6.56 -4.61
C GLY A 144 -4.47 7.60 -3.76
N THR A 145 -4.09 8.74 -4.34
CA THR A 145 -3.58 9.93 -3.61
C THR A 145 -4.66 10.97 -3.32
N VAL A 146 -5.89 10.70 -3.80
CA VAL A 146 -7.01 11.61 -3.64
C VAL A 146 -7.61 11.42 -2.25
N PRO A 147 -7.72 12.51 -1.46
CA PRO A 147 -8.87 12.79 -0.64
C PRO A 147 -9.82 11.67 -0.25
N TYR A 148 -9.66 10.83 0.79
CA TYR A 148 -10.89 10.26 1.35
C TYR A 148 -11.67 11.44 1.92
N SER A 149 -12.68 11.87 1.18
CA SER A 149 -13.38 13.12 1.38
C SER A 149 -14.86 12.85 1.41
N GLY A 150 -15.58 13.73 2.10
CA GLY A 150 -17.00 13.55 2.33
C GLY A 150 -17.48 14.37 3.50
N SER A 151 -18.65 14.96 3.35
CA SER A 151 -19.34 15.64 4.43
C SER A 151 -20.82 15.30 4.43
N ILE A 152 -21.45 15.39 5.59
CA ILE A 152 -22.90 15.38 5.70
C ILE A 152 -23.36 16.83 5.55
N ASN A 153 -24.06 17.12 4.45
CA ASN A 153 -24.57 18.45 4.14
C ASN A 153 -25.99 18.67 4.66
N GLY A 154 -26.69 17.58 4.98
CA GLY A 154 -28.06 17.64 5.47
C GLY A 154 -28.59 16.29 5.93
N ALA A 155 -29.66 16.34 6.72
CA ALA A 155 -30.41 15.16 7.13
C ALA A 155 -31.89 15.53 7.26
N GLY A 156 -32.77 14.60 6.93
CA GLY A 156 -34.20 14.77 7.15
C GLY A 156 -34.91 13.46 7.36
N ILE A 157 -36.12 13.57 7.89
CA ILE A 157 -37.01 12.45 8.19
C ILE A 157 -38.26 12.63 7.35
N THR A 158 -38.62 11.61 6.59
CA THR A 158 -39.92 11.49 5.93
C THR A 158 -40.79 10.52 6.71
N LYS A 159 -42.01 10.27 6.21
CA LYS A 159 -42.91 9.29 6.83
C LYS A 159 -42.27 7.90 6.97
N ASP A 160 -41.44 7.51 5.99
CA ASP A 160 -40.99 6.12 5.81
C ASP A 160 -39.45 5.98 5.71
N ALA A 161 -38.69 7.07 5.86
CA ALA A 161 -37.23 7.02 5.75
C ALA A 161 -36.51 8.16 6.49
N VAL A 162 -35.25 7.91 6.84
CA VAL A 162 -34.26 8.94 7.13
C VAL A 162 -33.39 9.12 5.88
N PHE A 163 -33.28 10.34 5.37
CA PHE A 163 -32.34 10.65 4.30
C PHE A 163 -31.18 11.47 4.84
N ILE A 164 -29.97 11.14 4.41
CA ILE A 164 -28.74 11.86 4.71
C ILE A 164 -28.13 12.32 3.39
N GLU A 165 -27.92 13.61 3.26
CA GLU A 165 -27.27 14.22 2.10
C GLU A 165 -25.77 14.24 2.33
N LEU A 166 -25.05 13.60 1.43
CA LEU A 166 -23.60 13.50 1.44
C LEU A 166 -23.05 14.33 0.29
N GLN A 167 -22.00 15.11 0.57
CA GLN A 167 -21.38 15.98 -0.41
C GLN A 167 -19.88 15.71 -0.50
N ASP A 168 -19.36 15.81 -1.73
CA ASP A 168 -17.94 15.67 -2.06
C ASP A 168 -17.35 14.34 -1.55
N ILE A 169 -18.05 13.25 -1.83
CA ILE A 169 -17.72 11.91 -1.36
C ILE A 169 -16.71 11.25 -2.30
N THR A 170 -15.58 10.81 -1.75
CA THR A 170 -14.58 10.04 -2.47
C THR A 170 -14.23 8.77 -1.72
N PHE A 171 -14.32 7.61 -2.39
CA PHE A 171 -14.04 6.31 -1.78
C PHE A 171 -13.47 5.30 -2.78
N GLU A 172 -12.65 4.37 -2.26
CA GLU A 172 -12.04 3.27 -3.03
C GLU A 172 -12.75 1.93 -2.75
N LYS A 173 -13.22 1.73 -1.51
CA LYS A 173 -13.82 0.47 -1.07
C LYS A 173 -15.31 0.61 -0.75
N SER A 174 -15.65 1.46 0.20
CA SER A 174 -17.04 1.67 0.61
C SER A 174 -17.23 3.01 1.31
N VAL A 175 -18.48 3.45 1.34
CA VAL A 175 -18.97 4.57 2.14
C VAL A 175 -19.95 4.00 3.17
N GLN A 176 -19.87 4.47 4.41
CA GLN A 176 -20.80 4.04 5.45
C GLN A 176 -21.46 5.24 6.10
N VAL A 177 -22.74 5.12 6.40
CA VAL A 177 -23.45 6.10 7.22
C VAL A 177 -24.00 5.37 8.43
N LYS A 178 -23.61 5.83 9.62
CA LYS A 178 -24.03 5.28 10.90
C LYS A 178 -25.04 6.21 11.55
N LEU A 179 -26.23 5.69 11.84
CA LEU A 179 -27.28 6.42 12.56
C LEU A 179 -27.28 6.06 14.03
N TYR A 180 -27.40 7.07 14.88
CA TYR A 180 -27.40 6.96 16.32
C TYR A 180 -28.63 7.62 16.95
N SER A 181 -29.02 7.11 18.12
CA SER A 181 -29.88 7.80 19.10
C SER A 181 -29.09 7.94 20.40
N GLY A 182 -28.59 9.15 20.67
CA GLY A 182 -27.60 9.37 21.73
C GLY A 182 -26.31 8.61 21.40
N ASP A 183 -25.86 7.77 22.32
CA ASP A 183 -24.67 6.92 22.11
C ASP A 183 -25.00 5.55 21.50
N THR A 184 -26.28 5.24 21.31
CA THR A 184 -26.71 3.94 20.77
C THR A 184 -26.69 3.95 19.25
N LEU A 185 -25.86 3.08 18.64
CA LEU A 185 -25.89 2.81 17.20
C LEU A 185 -27.19 2.10 16.83
N LEU A 186 -27.97 2.69 15.95
CA LEU A 186 -29.24 2.15 15.48
C LEU A 186 -29.06 1.26 14.26
N THR A 187 -28.34 1.76 13.25
CA THR A 187 -28.05 1.03 12.03
C THR A 187 -26.84 1.61 11.31
N THR A 188 -26.21 0.79 10.48
CA THR A 188 -25.18 1.19 9.51
C THR A 188 -25.69 0.92 8.12
N ALA A 189 -25.73 1.95 7.29
CA ALA A 189 -25.96 1.87 5.86
C ALA A 189 -24.61 1.82 5.15
N THR A 190 -24.38 0.82 4.31
CA THR A 190 -23.17 0.70 3.50
C THR A 190 -23.53 0.86 2.04
N LEU A 191 -22.85 1.78 1.36
CA LEU A 191 -23.01 1.99 -0.09
C LEU A 191 -22.53 0.74 -0.83
N GLN A 192 -23.37 0.21 -1.72
CA GLN A 192 -23.14 -0.97 -2.54
C GLN A 192 -23.62 -0.73 -3.97
N GLY A 193 -23.10 -1.51 -4.92
CA GLY A 193 -23.51 -1.42 -6.32
C GLY A 193 -23.07 -0.14 -7.05
N VAL A 194 -22.29 0.72 -6.39
CA VAL A 194 -21.76 1.97 -6.93
C VAL A 194 -20.24 1.84 -7.11
N ASN A 195 -19.74 2.24 -8.28
CA ASN A 195 -18.31 2.17 -8.57
C ASN A 195 -17.52 3.14 -7.67
N PRO A 196 -16.33 2.74 -7.17
CA PRO A 196 -15.44 3.65 -6.47
C PRO A 196 -15.11 4.89 -7.31
N GLY A 197 -14.95 6.04 -6.66
CA GLY A 197 -14.71 7.31 -7.36
C GLY A 197 -15.13 8.54 -6.57
N ILE A 198 -15.29 9.65 -7.30
CA ILE A 198 -15.64 10.98 -6.76
C ILE A 198 -17.09 11.29 -7.11
N TYR A 199 -17.88 11.61 -6.09
CA TYR A 199 -19.29 11.96 -6.21
C TYR A 199 -19.53 13.33 -5.57
N GLY A 200 -19.96 14.31 -6.38
CA GLY A 200 -20.30 15.64 -5.87
C GLY A 200 -21.50 15.61 -4.91
N PHE A 201 -22.44 14.69 -5.13
CA PHE A 201 -23.60 14.51 -4.25
C PHE A 201 -24.03 13.04 -4.22
N LEU A 202 -24.29 12.52 -3.02
CA LEU A 202 -24.92 11.22 -2.78
C LEU A 202 -26.02 11.39 -1.74
N THR A 203 -27.08 10.59 -1.86
CA THR A 203 -28.11 10.51 -0.83
C THR A 203 -28.12 9.11 -0.24
N CYS A 204 -27.96 9.03 1.08
CA CYS A 204 -28.17 7.80 1.84
C CYS A 204 -29.62 7.75 2.32
N CYS A 205 -30.40 6.81 1.81
CA CYS A 205 -31.79 6.60 2.20
C CYS A 205 -31.90 5.37 3.09
N ILE A 206 -32.26 5.57 4.35
CA ILE A 206 -32.45 4.52 5.34
C ILE A 206 -33.95 4.38 5.55
N ALA A 207 -34.56 3.52 4.75
CA ALA A 207 -35.99 3.24 4.80
C ALA A 207 -36.34 2.36 6.01
N THR A 208 -37.55 2.56 6.54
CA THR A 208 -38.08 1.80 7.67
C THR A 208 -38.64 0.43 7.27
N GLU A 209 -38.95 0.23 5.99
CA GLU A 209 -39.62 -0.98 5.47
C GLU A 209 -38.76 -1.75 4.45
N THR A 210 -38.34 -1.09 3.36
CA THR A 210 -37.54 -1.72 2.29
C THR A 210 -36.27 -0.94 2.06
N ALA A 211 -35.12 -1.53 2.38
CA ALA A 211 -33.82 -0.90 2.18
C ALA A 211 -33.59 -0.47 0.73
N ASP A 212 -32.93 0.67 0.53
CA ASP A 212 -32.50 1.13 -0.78
C ASP A 212 -31.53 0.11 -1.41
N ALA A 213 -31.67 -0.12 -2.72
CA ALA A 213 -30.90 -1.14 -3.43
C ALA A 213 -29.39 -0.89 -3.39
N ASN A 214 -28.98 0.36 -3.22
CA ASN A 214 -27.58 0.77 -3.15
C ASN A 214 -27.11 1.01 -1.71
N TRP A 215 -27.99 0.93 -0.71
CA TRP A 215 -27.62 1.08 0.70
C TRP A 215 -28.05 -0.13 1.52
N ALA A 216 -27.16 -1.12 1.58
CA ALA A 216 -27.37 -2.28 2.41
C ALA A 216 -27.36 -1.87 3.89
N LEU A 217 -28.44 -2.19 4.59
CA LEU A 217 -28.62 -1.88 6.01
C LEU A 217 -28.25 -3.08 6.87
N THR A 218 -27.59 -2.85 8.00
CA THR A 218 -27.70 -3.78 9.11
C THR A 218 -29.17 -3.86 9.53
N PRO A 219 -29.74 -5.06 9.78
CA PRO A 219 -31.15 -5.19 10.14
C PRO A 219 -31.52 -4.27 11.29
N TRP A 220 -32.46 -3.36 11.03
CA TRP A 220 -32.98 -2.42 11.99
C TRP A 220 -34.49 -2.38 11.86
N THR A 221 -35.17 -2.57 12.99
CA THR A 221 -36.60 -2.31 13.09
C THR A 221 -36.75 -1.03 13.91
N PRO A 222 -37.25 0.06 13.32
CA PRO A 222 -37.61 1.25 14.08
C PRO A 222 -38.55 0.83 15.21
N LYS A 223 -38.18 1.15 16.46
CA LYS A 223 -39.06 0.98 17.61
C LYS A 223 -39.79 2.29 17.84
N ASP A 224 -41.06 2.22 18.23
CA ASP A 224 -42.01 3.34 18.31
C ASP A 224 -41.52 4.60 19.08
N ASN A 225 -40.45 4.49 19.89
CA ASN A 225 -39.90 5.58 20.71
C ASN A 225 -38.41 5.88 20.48
N ILE A 226 -37.76 5.31 19.46
CA ILE A 226 -36.34 5.54 19.21
C ILE A 226 -36.16 6.35 17.92
N VAL A 227 -35.88 7.64 18.09
CA VAL A 227 -35.67 8.59 16.99
C VAL A 227 -34.17 8.82 16.81
N PRO A 228 -33.60 8.61 15.60
CA PRO A 228 -32.22 8.96 15.32
C PRO A 228 -31.99 10.47 15.53
N ASN A 229 -30.89 10.83 16.18
CA ASN A 229 -30.51 12.23 16.44
C ASN A 229 -29.09 12.57 15.98
N LYS A 230 -28.35 11.62 15.42
CA LYS A 230 -26.99 11.81 14.92
C LYS A 230 -26.68 10.86 13.77
N ALA A 231 -26.01 11.38 12.75
CA ALA A 231 -25.44 10.62 11.65
C ALA A 231 -23.92 10.83 11.64
N VAL A 232 -23.18 9.77 11.31
CA VAL A 232 -21.72 9.78 11.15
C VAL A 232 -21.38 9.10 9.84
N LEU A 233 -20.57 9.78 9.02
CA LEU A 233 -19.95 9.25 7.81
C LEU A 233 -18.65 8.53 8.20
#